data_AF-A0A260ZZP2-F1
#
_entry.id   AF-A0A260ZZP2-F1
#
_cell.length_a   1.000
_cell.length_b   1.000
_cell.length_c   1.000
_cell.angle_alpha   90.00
_cell.angle_beta   90.00
_cell.angle_gamma   90.00
#
_symmetry.space_group_name_H-M   'P 1'
#
loop_
_entity.id
_entity.type
_entity.pdbx_description
1 polymer ?
#
loop_
_entity_poly.entity_id
_entity_poly.type
_entity_poly.pdbx_seq_one_letter_code
_entity_poly.pdbx_strand_id
1 'polypeptide(L)'
;MSIPQTGRQINYPEYENFLDHLEKKGGPFKFVTAHKHFPVGSKVGTAPKARSLAEIRKSVLESPRVKSVISEETLRRKCAPEDVRKEAEEILDEMSHTFNLYNVRSFGYAVCKAMEKLYDGIYVNEQKLLEIRERRHSITCNCRWTGFHEYEVYGGGAETVGSVFYAEVVWNGEWTSGWTD
;
A
#
# COMPACT_ATOMS: atom_id res chain seq x y z
N MET A 1 -21.21 3.25 20.58
CA MET A 1 -20.17 3.40 21.61
C MET A 1 -19.15 4.38 21.09
N SER A 2 -19.06 5.56 21.70
CA SER A 2 -18.08 6.60 21.36
C SER A 2 -16.69 6.14 21.78
N ILE A 3 -15.75 6.16 20.83
CA ILE A 3 -14.33 5.84 21.07
C ILE A 3 -13.78 6.88 22.06
N PRO A 4 -12.98 6.48 23.06
CA PRO A 4 -12.32 7.44 23.94
C PRO A 4 -11.42 8.33 23.08
N GLN A 5 -11.81 9.59 22.93
CA GLN A 5 -11.02 10.61 22.25
C GLN A 5 -9.69 10.72 22.99
N THR A 6 -8.64 10.19 22.38
CA THR A 6 -7.30 10.19 22.96
C THR A 6 -6.64 11.43 22.39
N GLY A 7 -6.64 12.54 23.13
CA GLY A 7 -6.06 13.81 22.68
C GLY A 7 -6.62 15.05 23.40
N ARG A 8 -5.91 16.19 23.29
CA ARG A 8 -6.44 17.51 23.69
C ARG A 8 -7.55 17.90 22.72
N GLN A 9 -8.79 18.02 23.22
CA GLN A 9 -9.91 18.52 22.42
C GLN A 9 -9.81 20.02 22.24
N ILE A 10 -9.65 20.45 21.00
CA ILE A 10 -9.66 21.85 20.62
C ILE A 10 -10.93 22.08 19.80
N ASN A 11 -11.82 22.93 20.29
CA ASN A 11 -13.12 23.18 19.65
C ASN A 11 -13.00 24.35 18.67
N TYR A 12 -12.61 24.05 17.43
CA TYR A 12 -12.77 24.95 16.29
C TYR A 12 -13.65 24.25 15.24
N PRO A 13 -14.82 24.80 14.86
CA PRO A 13 -15.78 24.12 13.98
C PRO A 13 -15.29 23.97 12.53
N GLU A 14 -14.24 24.70 12.15
CA GLU A 14 -13.66 24.72 10.80
C GLU A 14 -12.51 23.73 10.59
N TYR A 15 -12.01 23.10 11.66
CA TYR A 15 -10.92 22.13 11.60
C TYR A 15 -11.43 20.75 11.97
N GLU A 16 -11.13 19.77 11.13
CA GLU A 16 -11.43 18.37 11.42
C GLU A 16 -10.20 17.67 12.01
N ASN A 17 -10.44 16.75 12.95
CA ASN A 17 -9.37 15.91 13.47
C ASN A 17 -8.92 14.93 12.38
N PHE A 18 -7.62 14.95 12.08
CA PHE A 18 -7.05 14.13 11.02
C PHE A 18 -7.23 12.62 11.24
N LEU A 19 -7.16 12.16 12.49
CA LEU A 19 -7.35 10.75 12.85
C LEU A 19 -8.79 10.30 12.63
N ASP A 20 -9.77 11.11 13.07
CA ASP A 20 -11.20 10.83 12.86
C ASP A 20 -11.54 10.71 11.37
N HIS A 21 -10.90 11.53 10.54
CA HIS A 21 -11.05 11.45 9.08
C HIS A 21 -10.48 10.17 8.49
N LEU A 22 -9.29 9.76 8.92
CA LEU A 22 -8.66 8.51 8.49
C LEU A 22 -9.47 7.29 8.92
N GLU A 23 -10.03 7.31 10.13
CA GLU A 23 -10.90 6.22 10.62
C GLU A 23 -12.18 6.08 9.79
N LYS A 24 -12.82 7.21 9.42
CA LYS A 24 -14.01 7.24 8.56
C LYS A 24 -13.72 6.70 7.16
N LYS A 25 -12.66 7.19 6.51
CA LYS A 25 -12.24 6.72 5.17
C LYS A 25 -11.85 5.25 5.18
N GLY A 26 -11.27 4.77 6.28
CA GLY A 26 -10.79 3.42 6.41
C GLY A 26 -9.56 3.14 5.55
N GLY A 27 -8.95 1.98 5.75
CA GLY A 27 -7.74 1.60 5.05
C GLY A 27 -7.41 0.12 5.18
N PRO A 28 -6.38 -0.36 4.46
CA PRO A 28 -6.00 -1.77 4.43
C PRO A 28 -5.58 -2.30 5.81
N PHE A 29 -5.17 -1.45 6.74
CA PHE A 29 -4.81 -1.84 8.11
C PHE A 29 -5.98 -1.83 9.11
N LYS A 30 -7.20 -1.46 8.68
CA LYS A 30 -8.36 -1.39 9.59
C LYS A 30 -8.69 -2.73 10.25
N PHE A 31 -8.35 -3.87 9.63
CA PHE A 31 -8.54 -5.19 10.23
C PHE A 31 -7.73 -5.40 11.52
N VAL A 32 -6.61 -4.68 11.68
CA VAL A 32 -5.71 -4.78 12.83
C VAL A 32 -6.36 -4.15 14.06
N THR A 33 -6.89 -2.94 13.89
CA THR A 33 -7.53 -2.15 14.95
C THR A 33 -9.02 -2.44 15.13
N ALA A 34 -9.67 -3.06 14.14
CA ALA A 34 -11.09 -3.41 14.20
C ALA A 34 -11.41 -4.28 15.42
N HIS A 35 -12.38 -3.85 16.22
CA HIS A 35 -12.94 -4.68 17.28
C HIS A 35 -13.54 -5.95 16.69
N LYS A 36 -13.24 -7.11 17.29
CA LYS A 36 -13.93 -8.36 16.93
C LYS A 36 -15.37 -8.24 17.39
N HIS A 37 -16.31 -8.11 16.46
CA HIS A 37 -17.72 -8.32 16.75
C HIS A 37 -17.99 -9.81 16.85
N PHE A 38 -17.92 -10.31 18.08
CA PHE A 38 -18.46 -11.63 18.39
C PHE A 38 -20.00 -11.52 18.36
N PRO A 39 -20.70 -12.43 17.67
CA PRO A 39 -22.17 -12.41 17.63
C PRO A 39 -22.72 -12.50 19.05
N VAL A 40 -23.38 -11.42 19.49
CA VAL A 40 -23.99 -11.34 20.83
C VAL A 40 -25.26 -12.20 20.79
N GLY A 41 -25.17 -13.43 21.28
CA GLY A 41 -26.24 -14.43 21.18
C GLY A 41 -25.77 -15.83 20.79
N SER A 42 -24.51 -16.00 20.37
CA SER A 42 -23.90 -17.33 20.37
C SER A 42 -23.86 -17.82 21.81
N LYS A 43 -24.52 -18.94 22.11
CA LYS A 43 -24.51 -19.56 23.44
C LYS A 43 -23.07 -19.60 23.95
N VAL A 44 -22.82 -19.10 25.17
CA VAL A 44 -21.50 -19.15 25.81
C VAL A 44 -20.96 -20.59 25.69
N GLY A 45 -19.85 -20.76 24.98
CA GLY A 45 -19.30 -22.10 24.63
C GLY A 45 -19.42 -22.50 23.15
N THR A 46 -20.14 -21.75 22.31
CA THR A 46 -20.22 -21.96 20.85
C THR A 46 -19.24 -21.05 20.10
N ALA A 47 -18.04 -20.87 20.64
CA ALA A 47 -16.97 -20.30 19.84
C ALA A 47 -16.71 -21.28 18.67
N PRO A 48 -16.60 -20.82 17.41
CA PRO A 48 -16.22 -21.72 16.33
C PRO A 48 -14.93 -22.42 16.75
N LYS A 49 -14.95 -23.75 16.75
CA LYS A 49 -13.80 -24.58 17.11
C LYS A 49 -12.57 -24.03 16.41
N ALA A 50 -11.51 -23.78 17.17
CA ALA A 50 -10.24 -23.38 16.60
C ALA A 50 -9.84 -24.44 15.57
N ARG A 51 -9.85 -24.06 14.29
CA ARG A 51 -9.52 -24.98 13.21
C ARG A 51 -8.05 -25.31 13.30
N SER A 52 -7.70 -26.57 13.09
CA SER A 52 -6.29 -26.93 12.93
C SER A 52 -5.73 -26.32 11.66
N LEU A 53 -4.41 -26.14 11.59
CA LEU A 53 -3.76 -25.65 10.36
C LEU A 53 -4.10 -26.54 9.15
N ALA A 54 -4.17 -27.86 9.34
CA ALA A 54 -4.57 -28.81 8.30
C ALA A 54 -6.01 -28.56 7.80
N GLU A 55 -6.96 -28.30 8.70
CA GLU A 55 -8.34 -27.95 8.34
C GLU A 55 -8.41 -26.64 7.56
N ILE A 56 -7.59 -25.65 7.93
CA ILE A 56 -7.50 -24.36 7.22
C ILE A 56 -6.91 -24.57 5.81
N ARG A 57 -5.80 -25.31 5.68
CA ARG A 57 -5.19 -25.60 4.38
C ARG A 57 -6.18 -26.29 3.44
N LYS A 58 -6.86 -27.33 3.93
CA LYS A 58 -7.92 -28.01 3.16
C LYS A 58 -9.04 -27.03 2.76
N SER A 59 -9.48 -26.19 3.68
CA SER A 59 -10.52 -25.17 3.40
C SER A 59 -10.08 -24.15 2.35
N VAL A 60 -8.79 -23.80 2.28
CA VAL A 60 -8.25 -22.87 1.28
C VAL A 60 -8.18 -23.53 -0.09
N LEU A 61 -7.68 -24.76 -0.19
CA LEU A 61 -7.61 -25.52 -1.46
C LEU A 61 -8.99 -25.84 -2.03
N GLU A 62 -9.97 -26.07 -1.16
CA GLU A 62 -11.36 -26.30 -1.56
C GLU A 62 -12.08 -25.03 -2.06
N SER A 63 -11.51 -23.85 -1.81
CA SER A 63 -12.10 -22.56 -2.15
C SER A 63 -12.31 -22.42 -3.67
N PRO A 64 -13.49 -21.98 -4.15
CA PRO A 64 -13.77 -21.80 -5.57
C PRO A 64 -12.76 -20.92 -6.29
N ARG A 65 -12.27 -19.88 -5.60
CA ARG A 65 -11.28 -18.94 -6.14
C ARG A 65 -9.91 -19.58 -6.35
N VAL A 66 -9.51 -20.50 -5.47
CA VAL A 66 -8.22 -21.18 -5.60
C VAL A 66 -8.31 -22.22 -6.71
N LYS A 67 -9.42 -22.97 -6.78
CA LYS A 67 -9.67 -23.92 -7.88
C LYS A 67 -9.69 -23.25 -9.25
N SER A 68 -10.31 -22.07 -9.37
CA SER A 68 -10.32 -21.34 -10.64
C SER A 68 -8.92 -20.91 -11.07
N VAL A 69 -8.11 -20.40 -10.13
CA VAL A 69 -6.72 -20.01 -10.42
C VAL A 69 -5.86 -21.22 -10.78
N ILE A 70 -6.02 -22.36 -10.09
CA ILE A 70 -5.33 -23.61 -10.45
C ILE A 70 -5.68 -24.00 -11.88
N SER A 71 -6.96 -23.94 -12.27
CA SER A 71 -7.37 -24.28 -13.64
C SER A 71 -6.86 -23.31 -14.70
N GLU A 72 -6.72 -22.02 -14.38
CA GLU A 72 -6.14 -21.03 -15.27
C GLU A 72 -4.64 -21.26 -15.46
N GLU A 73 -3.95 -21.56 -14.36
CA GLU A 73 -2.51 -21.79 -14.35
C GLU A 73 -2.11 -23.09 -15.07
N THR A 74 -2.93 -24.14 -14.97
CA THR A 74 -2.69 -25.40 -15.69
C THR A 74 -2.82 -25.22 -17.20
N LEU A 75 -3.80 -24.42 -17.64
CA LEU A 75 -3.94 -24.03 -19.04
C LEU A 75 -2.73 -23.20 -19.52
N ARG A 76 -2.23 -22.30 -18.68
CA ARG A 76 -1.06 -21.45 -18.98
C ARG A 76 0.24 -22.27 -19.11
N ARG A 77 0.50 -23.15 -18.15
CA ARG A 77 1.73 -23.97 -18.11
C ARG A 77 1.66 -25.26 -18.93
N LYS A 78 0.46 -25.64 -19.42
CA LYS A 78 0.18 -26.92 -20.10
C LYS A 78 0.62 -28.15 -19.29
N CYS A 79 0.41 -28.10 -17.97
CA CYS A 79 0.74 -29.18 -17.05
C CYS A 79 -0.53 -29.85 -16.49
N ALA A 80 -0.36 -30.98 -15.79
CA ALA A 80 -1.47 -31.64 -15.15
C ALA A 80 -1.99 -30.80 -13.96
N PRO A 81 -3.30 -30.82 -13.68
CA PRO A 81 -3.87 -30.08 -12.56
C PRO A 81 -3.37 -30.54 -11.20
N GLU A 82 -3.01 -31.81 -11.07
CA GLU A 82 -2.45 -32.36 -9.84
C GLU A 82 -1.06 -31.80 -9.52
N ASP A 83 -0.25 -31.48 -10.53
CA ASP A 83 1.10 -30.93 -10.32
C ASP A 83 1.02 -29.51 -9.73
N VAL A 84 0.17 -28.66 -10.29
CA VAL A 84 -0.06 -27.29 -9.80
C VAL A 84 -0.71 -27.29 -8.42
N ARG A 85 -1.61 -28.25 -8.18
CA ARG A 85 -2.23 -28.42 -6.87
C ARG A 85 -1.20 -28.82 -5.82
N LYS A 86 -0.29 -29.74 -6.13
CA LYS A 86 0.78 -30.16 -5.22
C LYS A 86 1.74 -29.01 -4.90
N GLU A 87 2.11 -28.21 -5.91
CA GLU A 87 2.91 -27.00 -5.72
C GLU A 87 2.20 -26.00 -4.78
N ALA A 88 0.88 -25.80 -4.97
CA ALA A 88 0.08 -24.96 -4.09
C ALA A 88 -0.01 -25.51 -2.65
N GLU A 89 -0.07 -26.84 -2.49
CA GLU A 89 -0.05 -27.52 -1.18
C GLU A 89 1.28 -27.29 -0.45
N GLU A 90 2.42 -27.39 -1.14
CA GLU A 90 3.75 -27.14 -0.59
C GLU A 90 3.91 -25.66 -0.17
N ILE A 91 3.47 -24.71 -1.00
CA ILE A 91 3.49 -23.28 -0.66
C ILE A 91 2.64 -22.99 0.58
N LEU A 92 1.45 -23.59 0.69
CA LEU A 92 0.59 -23.44 1.87
C LEU A 92 1.19 -24.08 3.13
N ASP A 93 1.93 -25.17 2.99
CA ASP A 93 2.67 -25.80 4.08
C ASP A 93 3.78 -24.87 4.59
N GLU A 94 4.62 -24.35 3.70
CA GLU A 94 5.69 -23.40 4.05
C GLU A 94 5.13 -22.15 4.74
N MET A 95 4.13 -21.50 4.14
CA MET A 95 3.53 -20.30 4.71
C MET A 95 2.93 -20.55 6.10
N SER A 96 2.30 -21.71 6.31
CA SER A 96 1.63 -22.01 7.57
C SER A 96 2.57 -22.23 8.76
N HIS A 97 3.82 -22.62 8.53
CA HIS A 97 4.84 -22.70 9.58
C HIS A 97 5.29 -21.32 10.04
N THR A 98 5.27 -20.32 9.16
CA THR A 98 5.71 -18.95 9.46
C THR A 98 4.56 -18.04 9.91
N PHE A 99 3.30 -18.36 9.57
CA PHE A 99 2.19 -17.43 9.69
C PHE A 99 1.47 -17.50 11.04
N ASN A 100 1.98 -16.76 12.04
CA ASN A 100 1.21 -16.47 13.23
C ASN A 100 0.43 -15.14 13.07
N LEU A 101 -0.85 -15.24 12.70
CA LEU A 101 -1.79 -14.10 12.60
C LEU A 101 -1.84 -13.23 13.86
N TYR A 102 -1.59 -13.84 15.04
CA TYR A 102 -1.50 -13.10 16.28
C TYR A 102 -0.32 -12.13 16.28
N ASN A 103 0.85 -12.57 15.81
CA ASN A 103 2.05 -11.75 15.74
C ASN A 103 1.88 -10.60 14.75
N VAL A 104 1.34 -10.88 13.56
CA VAL A 104 1.06 -9.86 12.54
C VAL A 104 0.10 -8.79 13.07
N ARG A 105 -0.96 -9.21 13.76
CA ARG A 105 -1.94 -8.30 14.33
C ARG A 105 -1.36 -7.49 15.50
N SER A 106 -0.53 -8.11 16.34
CA SER A 106 0.10 -7.44 17.48
C SER A 106 1.10 -6.38 17.02
N PHE A 107 1.95 -6.73 16.04
CA PHE A 107 2.88 -5.80 15.43
C PHE A 107 2.16 -4.65 14.73
N GLY A 108 1.18 -4.97 13.89
CA GLY A 108 0.37 -3.94 13.21
C GLY A 108 -0.32 -3.02 14.21
N TYR A 109 -0.81 -3.55 15.33
CA TYR A 109 -1.50 -2.76 16.35
C TYR A 109 -0.53 -1.79 17.03
N ALA A 110 0.69 -2.24 17.36
CA ALA A 110 1.73 -1.39 17.92
C ALA A 110 2.09 -0.24 16.97
N VAL A 111 2.25 -0.52 15.67
CA VAL A 111 2.54 0.50 14.64
C VAL A 111 1.37 1.49 14.51
N CYS A 112 0.13 0.98 14.42
CA CYS A 112 -1.06 1.84 14.34
C CYS A 112 -1.17 2.75 15.56
N LYS A 113 -0.94 2.21 16.77
CA LYS A 113 -0.97 3.01 18.01
C LYS A 113 0.16 4.04 18.08
N ALA A 114 1.35 3.72 17.59
CA ALA A 114 2.44 4.68 17.49
C ALA A 114 2.09 5.84 16.53
N MET A 115 1.50 5.52 15.38
CA MET A 115 1.04 6.53 14.40
C MET A 115 -0.11 7.37 14.95
N GLU A 116 -1.11 6.75 15.59
CA GLU A 116 -2.19 7.47 16.28
C GLU A 116 -1.62 8.45 17.29
N LYS A 117 -0.61 8.06 18.06
CA LYS A 117 0.07 8.96 19.02
C LYS A 117 0.88 10.07 18.36
N LEU A 118 1.50 9.80 17.21
CA LEU A 118 2.28 10.80 16.49
C LEU A 118 1.38 11.87 15.85
N TYR A 119 0.21 11.46 15.34
CA TYR A 119 -0.76 12.34 14.69
C TYR A 119 -1.85 12.84 15.65
N ASP A 120 -1.79 12.46 16.92
CA ASP A 120 -2.66 12.97 17.97
C ASP A 120 -2.45 14.48 18.12
N GLY A 121 -3.53 15.24 18.00
CA GLY A 121 -3.52 16.71 18.06
C GLY A 121 -3.25 17.43 16.74
N ILE A 122 -3.19 16.72 15.60
CA ILE A 122 -3.18 17.37 14.29
C ILE A 122 -4.63 17.65 13.84
N TYR A 123 -4.95 18.93 13.77
CA TYR A 123 -6.21 19.46 13.28
C TYR A 123 -6.00 20.08 11.90
N VAL A 124 -6.84 19.72 10.95
CA VAL A 124 -6.63 20.05 9.53
C VAL A 124 -7.86 20.76 8.97
N ASN A 125 -7.61 21.85 8.26
CA ASN A 125 -8.62 22.48 7.40
C ASN A 125 -8.52 21.86 6.00
N GLU A 126 -9.52 21.08 5.62
CA GLU A 126 -9.49 20.31 4.36
C GLU A 126 -9.42 21.21 3.12
N GLN A 127 -10.12 22.33 3.14
CA GLN A 127 -10.22 23.25 2.00
C GLN A 127 -8.83 23.84 1.68
N LYS A 128 -8.11 24.28 2.71
CA LYS A 128 -6.73 24.80 2.57
C LYS A 128 -5.76 23.75 2.03
N LEU A 129 -5.90 22.50 2.45
CA LEU A 129 -5.06 21.41 1.95
C LEU A 129 -5.34 21.10 0.48
N LEU A 130 -6.60 21.15 0.05
CA LEU A 130 -6.97 20.95 -1.34
C LEU A 130 -6.41 22.05 -2.23
N GLU A 131 -6.50 23.32 -1.81
CA GLU A 131 -5.89 24.45 -2.51
C GLU A 131 -4.37 24.27 -2.68
N ILE A 132 -3.67 23.84 -1.62
CA ILE A 132 -2.22 23.56 -1.67
C ILE A 132 -1.92 22.38 -2.61
N ARG A 133 -2.76 21.33 -2.59
CA ARG A 133 -2.59 20.16 -3.46
C ARG A 133 -2.79 20.51 -4.92
N GLU A 134 -3.82 21.28 -5.25
CA GLU A 134 -4.11 21.72 -6.61
C GLU A 134 -2.98 22.63 -7.13
N ARG A 135 -2.53 23.58 -6.30
CA ARG A 135 -1.35 24.40 -6.61
C ARG A 135 -0.09 23.57 -6.82
N ARG A 136 0.12 22.49 -6.05
CA ARG A 136 1.25 21.58 -6.24
C ARG A 136 1.12 20.77 -7.54
N HIS A 137 -0.09 20.32 -7.87
CA HIS A 137 -0.35 19.61 -9.12
C HIS A 137 -0.10 20.48 -10.35
N SER A 138 -0.40 21.79 -10.28
CA SER A 138 -0.05 22.72 -11.36
C SER A 138 1.46 23.03 -11.43
N ILE A 139 2.20 22.88 -10.32
CA ILE A 139 3.66 23.10 -10.26
C ILE A 139 4.45 21.80 -10.54
N THR A 140 3.79 20.64 -10.58
CA THR A 140 4.47 19.39 -10.95
C THR A 140 4.77 19.46 -12.44
N CYS A 141 5.96 19.94 -12.76
CA CYS A 141 6.50 20.04 -14.08
C CYS A 141 6.26 18.72 -14.80
N ASN A 142 5.71 18.78 -16.01
CA ASN A 142 5.77 17.65 -16.92
C ASN A 142 7.26 17.48 -17.28
N CYS A 143 8.02 16.77 -16.45
CA CYS A 143 9.38 16.36 -16.78
C CYS A 143 9.27 15.31 -17.89
N ARG A 144 9.04 15.79 -19.11
CA ARG A 144 9.09 14.98 -20.31
C ARG A 144 10.56 14.72 -20.59
N TRP A 145 11.02 13.50 -20.32
CA TRP A 145 12.31 13.03 -20.79
C TRP A 145 12.29 13.02 -22.32
N THR A 146 12.78 14.09 -22.95
CA THR A 146 12.90 14.17 -24.41
C THR A 146 14.25 13.63 -24.84
N GLY A 147 14.34 12.29 -24.95
CA GLY A 147 15.26 11.62 -25.87
C GLY A 147 16.72 11.44 -25.43
N PHE A 148 17.26 10.26 -25.75
CA PHE A 148 18.67 9.89 -25.70
C PHE A 148 19.28 10.22 -27.07
N HIS A 149 20.24 11.15 -27.12
CA HIS A 149 21.00 11.44 -28.33
C HIS A 149 22.46 11.06 -28.13
N GLU A 150 22.85 9.94 -28.73
CA GLU A 150 24.24 9.49 -28.82
C GLU A 150 24.86 10.17 -30.05
N TYR A 151 25.92 10.96 -29.84
CA TYR A 151 26.68 11.56 -30.93
C TYR A 151 28.10 10.98 -30.92
N GLU A 152 28.54 10.46 -32.06
CA GLU A 152 29.93 10.07 -32.28
C GLU A 152 30.75 11.31 -32.66
N VAL A 153 31.74 11.67 -31.84
CA VAL A 153 32.69 12.76 -32.12
C VAL A 153 33.88 12.17 -32.88
N TYR A 154 33.96 12.42 -34.19
CA TYR A 154 35.16 12.10 -34.98
C TYR A 154 36.20 13.22 -34.82
N GLY A 155 37.05 13.09 -33.79
CA GLY A 155 38.22 13.95 -33.56
C GLY A 155 39.46 13.08 -33.38
N GLY A 156 40.47 13.25 -34.24
CA GLY A 156 41.63 12.37 -34.33
C GLY A 156 42.42 12.20 -33.03
N GLY A 157 42.72 10.93 -32.74
CA GLY A 157 43.69 10.50 -31.72
C GLY A 157 43.08 10.31 -30.33
N ALA A 158 42.75 9.05 -30.01
CA ALA A 158 42.17 8.52 -28.76
C ALA A 158 40.62 8.55 -28.70
N GLU A 159 40.02 7.40 -29.02
CA GLU A 159 38.60 7.11 -28.80
C GLU A 159 38.27 7.23 -27.31
N THR A 160 37.53 8.27 -26.94
CA THR A 160 36.86 8.36 -25.64
C THR A 160 35.39 8.63 -25.89
N VAL A 161 34.56 7.61 -25.72
CA VAL A 161 33.10 7.74 -25.82
C VAL A 161 32.61 8.41 -24.53
N GLY A 162 32.39 9.73 -24.60
CA GLY A 162 31.81 10.49 -23.50
C GLY A 162 30.29 10.58 -23.64
N SER A 163 29.56 10.19 -22.60
CA SER A 163 28.14 10.49 -22.46
C SER A 163 27.97 11.77 -21.64
N VAL A 164 27.32 12.79 -22.21
CA VAL A 164 26.96 14.01 -21.48
C VAL A 164 25.46 13.98 -21.23
N PHE A 165 25.09 13.99 -19.95
CA PHE A 165 23.70 14.07 -19.51
C PHE A 165 23.29 15.54 -19.41
N TYR A 166 22.35 15.97 -20.24
CA TYR A 166 21.62 17.22 -20.00
C TYR A 166 20.19 16.89 -19.58
N ALA A 167 19.76 17.47 -18.46
CA ALA A 167 18.36 17.46 -18.03
C ALA A 167 17.81 18.87 -18.23
N GLU A 168 16.94 19.05 -19.23
CA GLU A 168 16.20 20.30 -19.39
C GLU A 168 14.93 20.25 -18.52
N VAL A 169 14.84 21.19 -17.56
CA VAL A 169 13.64 21.39 -16.74
C VAL A 169 12.86 22.54 -17.36
N VAL A 170 11.78 22.22 -18.07
CA VAL A 170 10.87 23.23 -18.63
C VAL A 170 9.89 23.69 -17.55
N TRP A 171 9.93 24.97 -17.20
CA TRP A 171 8.99 25.62 -16.29
C TRP A 171 8.01 26.50 -17.08
N ASN A 172 6.71 26.23 -16.96
CA ASN A 172 5.61 27.11 -17.40
C ASN A 172 5.63 27.68 -18.84
N GLY A 173 6.20 27.00 -19.83
CA GLY A 173 5.97 27.33 -21.25
C GLY A 173 6.43 28.73 -21.71
N GLU A 174 7.16 29.48 -20.88
CA GLU A 174 7.82 30.73 -21.26
C GLU A 174 9.32 30.49 -21.46
N TRP A 175 9.80 30.84 -22.65
CA TRP A 175 11.23 30.84 -22.97
C TRP A 175 11.89 32.01 -22.25
N THR A 176 12.57 31.76 -21.14
CA THR A 176 13.58 32.69 -20.64
C THR A 176 14.96 32.21 -21.10
N SER A 177 15.35 32.58 -22.32
CA SER A 177 16.75 32.55 -22.72
C SER A 177 17.48 33.71 -22.02
N GLY A 178 18.02 33.43 -20.83
CA GLY A 178 18.83 34.39 -20.08
C GLY A 178 20.08 33.70 -19.56
N TRP A 179 21.18 33.85 -20.30
CA TRP A 179 22.52 33.60 -19.77
C TRP A 179 22.91 34.79 -18.90
N THR A 180 23.20 34.55 -17.63
CA THR A 180 24.08 35.44 -16.84
C THR A 180 25.51 34.99 -17.08
N ASP A 181 26.35 35.94 -17.50
CA ASP A 181 27.82 35.81 -17.54
C ASP A 181 28.41 35.40 -16.18
#